data_AF-A0A2Z6R4I7-F1
#
_entry.id   AF-A0A2Z6R4I7-F1
#
_cell.length_a   1.000
_cell.length_b   1.000
_cell.length_c   1.000
_cell.angle_alpha   90.00
_cell.angle_beta   90.00
_cell.angle_gamma   90.00
#
_symmetry.space_group_name_H-M   'P 1'
#
loop_
_entity.id
_entity.type
_entity.pdbx_description
1 polymer ?
#
loop_
_entity_poly.entity_id
_entity_poly.type
_entity_poly.pdbx_seq_one_letter_code
_entity_poly.pdbx_strand_id
1 'polypeptide(L)'
;MNEGTYVNNVVVSAIRATLFDNPFGEHAFITTFERQSIASSDRRGDGRTGRWPDIMLVSKESDKLYELMYIECSRIFCNKQKEDDDNVKLWRETNDGMYWVQKSRKPEKGQFGIIGVQVAGQKLCLNILIRDKVEVHRYYKLRESMIPIRYTYEPSVLAEFIKTLLVLRNILIVNMSILRSTPLRRSSRILEDSSTLPMVTMTGILTPSFHVYYSKQLNQLPHSIKIDVWRRLTSRKHPLSIEQASSIHPEVEDLLNKAVGNYIKQKERQKMKPITSDCETSLRQENEELCISKQVLEKKIEELLELQEQYKSREVAMTRSLEESGEKVTQLSDSVALFKSIIPDTKKAIASAEKSIDMLENRCQNLEDIISVKDRKIIALVDQVLSKMKHNDVTIEPEIYPSTCEKKLWAKRRSESEHDLETRKKYTFRPAHSHSL
;
A
#
# COMPACT_ATOMS: atom_id res chain seq x y z
N MET A 1 -12.41 -0.09 13.25
CA MET A 1 -11.80 -0.14 11.90
C MET A 1 -11.58 -1.62 11.59
N ASN A 2 -12.19 -2.14 10.51
CA ASN A 2 -11.96 -3.54 10.12
C ASN A 2 -10.58 -3.68 9.43
N GLU A 3 -10.09 -4.92 9.27
CA GLU A 3 -8.75 -5.23 8.75
C GLU A 3 -8.50 -4.63 7.36
N GLY A 4 -9.42 -4.83 6.41
CA GLY A 4 -9.30 -4.29 5.06
C GLY A 4 -9.28 -2.76 5.02
N THR A 5 -10.09 -2.09 5.85
CA THR A 5 -10.09 -0.63 5.97
C THR A 5 -8.80 -0.12 6.59
N TYR A 6 -8.22 -0.82 7.57
CA TYR A 6 -6.95 -0.42 8.17
C TYR A 6 -5.79 -0.48 7.16
N VAL A 7 -5.68 -1.60 6.45
CA VAL A 7 -4.60 -1.78 5.47
C VAL A 7 -4.74 -0.77 4.33
N ASN A 8 -5.93 -0.63 3.74
CA ASN A 8 -6.12 0.30 2.61
C ASN A 8 -6.06 1.78 3.01
N ASN A 9 -6.70 2.18 4.10
CA ASN A 9 -6.82 3.61 4.42
C ASN A 9 -5.61 4.16 5.17
N VAL A 10 -4.89 3.31 5.90
CA VAL A 10 -3.73 3.75 6.71
C VAL A 10 -2.42 3.28 6.09
N VAL A 11 -2.22 1.97 5.93
CA VAL A 11 -0.93 1.42 5.48
C VAL A 11 -0.67 1.79 4.04
N VAL A 12 -1.57 1.45 3.11
CA VAL A 12 -1.43 1.76 1.68
C VAL A 12 -1.32 3.28 1.47
N SER A 13 -2.11 4.09 2.19
CA SER A 13 -2.01 5.55 2.13
C SER A 13 -0.65 6.07 2.58
N ALA A 14 -0.08 5.55 3.68
CA ALA A 14 1.24 5.93 4.15
C ALA A 14 2.35 5.55 3.15
N ILE A 15 2.25 4.37 2.54
CA ILE A 15 3.19 3.95 1.49
C ILE A 15 3.03 4.82 0.24
N ARG A 16 1.80 5.13 -0.19
CA ARG A 16 1.54 6.06 -1.32
C ARG A 16 2.12 7.44 -1.05
N ALA A 17 1.95 7.97 0.16
CA ALA A 17 2.55 9.25 0.56
C ALA A 17 4.09 9.19 0.55
N THR A 18 4.68 8.06 0.96
CA THR A 18 6.13 7.82 0.91
C THR A 18 6.66 7.84 -0.53
N LEU A 19 5.84 7.38 -1.48
CA LEU A 19 6.17 7.31 -2.90
C LEU A 19 5.68 8.52 -3.69
N PHE A 20 5.07 9.51 -3.05
CA PHE A 20 4.60 10.72 -3.69
C PHE A 20 5.78 11.50 -4.28
N ASP A 21 5.63 11.93 -5.54
CA ASP A 21 6.67 12.65 -6.28
C ASP A 21 8.01 11.90 -6.29
N ASN A 22 7.96 10.57 -6.47
CA ASN A 22 9.18 9.79 -6.62
C ASN A 22 9.80 10.01 -8.01
N PRO A 23 11.13 9.94 -8.15
CA PRO A 23 11.83 10.18 -9.42
C PRO A 23 11.63 9.07 -10.47
N PHE A 24 10.76 8.09 -10.21
CA PHE A 24 10.53 6.94 -11.07
C PHE A 24 9.27 7.07 -11.92
N GLY A 25 8.36 7.99 -11.59
CA GLY A 25 7.12 8.21 -12.35
C GLY A 25 6.29 6.93 -12.49
N GLU A 26 5.77 6.69 -13.70
CA GLU A 26 4.91 5.54 -14.03
C GLU A 26 5.66 4.18 -14.04
N HIS A 27 6.99 4.18 -13.88
CA HIS A 27 7.80 2.96 -13.86
C HIS A 27 7.72 2.20 -12.53
N ALA A 28 7.05 2.73 -11.50
CA ALA A 28 6.84 2.02 -10.25
C ALA A 28 5.40 2.18 -9.77
N PHE A 29 4.77 1.07 -9.39
CA PHE A 29 3.38 1.06 -8.93
C PHE A 29 3.18 0.06 -7.78
N ILE A 30 2.23 0.39 -6.91
CA ILE A 30 1.83 -0.46 -5.79
C ILE A 30 0.73 -1.42 -6.26
N THR A 31 0.80 -2.67 -5.86
CA THR A 31 -0.29 -3.64 -6.03
C THR A 31 -0.76 -4.12 -4.66
N THR A 32 -2.08 -4.18 -4.46
CA THR A 32 -2.72 -4.60 -3.20
C THR A 32 -3.58 -5.83 -3.45
N PHE A 33 -3.45 -6.89 -2.63
CA PHE A 33 -4.29 -8.11 -2.51
C PHE A 33 -4.64 -8.93 -3.77
N GLU A 34 -4.45 -8.40 -4.97
CA GLU A 34 -5.04 -8.90 -6.22
C GLU A 34 -3.98 -9.48 -7.17
N ARG A 35 -2.69 -9.35 -6.84
CA ARG A 35 -1.61 -9.76 -7.72
C ARG A 35 -0.73 -10.82 -7.08
N GLN A 36 -0.58 -11.93 -7.79
CA GLN A 36 0.41 -12.94 -7.48
C GLN A 36 1.83 -12.44 -7.78
N SER A 37 2.78 -12.76 -6.91
CA SER A 37 4.21 -12.51 -7.12
C SER A 37 4.74 -13.33 -8.31
N ILE A 38 5.25 -12.64 -9.31
CA ILE A 38 5.95 -13.18 -10.48
C ILE A 38 7.25 -13.84 -10.02
N ALA A 39 7.99 -13.20 -9.11
CA ALA A 39 9.24 -13.73 -8.58
C ALA A 39 9.03 -15.08 -7.89
N SER A 40 7.99 -15.17 -7.07
CA SER A 40 7.64 -16.41 -6.37
C SER A 40 7.09 -17.48 -7.31
N SER A 41 6.30 -17.09 -8.31
CA SER A 41 5.79 -17.99 -9.35
C SER A 41 6.95 -18.63 -10.13
N ASP A 42 7.88 -17.81 -10.65
CA ASP A 42 9.06 -18.29 -11.38
C ASP A 42 9.92 -19.23 -10.55
N ARG A 43 10.10 -18.96 -9.25
CA ARG A 43 10.91 -19.82 -8.38
C ARG A 43 10.23 -21.16 -8.07
N ARG A 44 8.90 -21.20 -8.03
CA ARG A 44 8.14 -22.43 -7.74
C ARG A 44 8.04 -23.35 -8.96
N GLY A 45 8.15 -22.82 -10.17
CA GLY A 45 8.11 -23.56 -11.43
C GLY A 45 6.70 -23.74 -12.00
N ASP A 46 6.63 -24.16 -13.26
CA ASP A 46 5.40 -24.23 -14.03
C ASP A 46 4.34 -25.12 -13.35
N GLY A 47 3.08 -24.64 -13.35
CA GLY A 47 1.94 -25.33 -12.74
C GLY A 47 1.78 -25.11 -11.22
N ARG A 48 2.68 -24.38 -10.55
CA ARG A 48 2.54 -24.02 -9.14
C ARG A 48 2.20 -22.54 -8.97
N THR A 49 1.23 -22.24 -8.11
CA THR A 49 0.88 -20.86 -7.77
C THR A 49 1.98 -20.18 -6.95
N GLY A 50 2.46 -19.03 -7.43
CA GLY A 50 3.27 -18.08 -6.67
C GLY A 50 2.55 -17.55 -5.42
N ARG A 51 3.31 -16.96 -4.50
CA ARG A 51 2.78 -16.33 -3.28
C ARG A 51 1.99 -15.05 -3.57
N TRP A 52 1.17 -14.68 -2.60
CA TRP A 52 0.27 -13.53 -2.61
C TRP A 52 0.58 -12.65 -1.40
N PRO A 53 1.46 -11.65 -1.59
CA PRO A 53 1.72 -10.65 -0.57
C PRO A 53 0.55 -9.66 -0.47
N ASP A 54 0.31 -9.10 0.72
CA ASP A 54 -0.80 -8.15 0.90
C ASP A 54 -0.59 -6.88 0.08
N ILE A 55 0.64 -6.37 0.07
CA ILE A 55 1.05 -5.23 -0.76
C ILE A 55 2.41 -5.52 -1.38
N MET A 56 2.60 -5.15 -2.65
CA MET A 56 3.90 -5.15 -3.31
C MET A 56 4.17 -3.81 -3.97
N LEU A 57 5.45 -3.43 -4.03
CA LEU A 57 5.91 -2.38 -4.93
C LEU A 57 6.63 -3.04 -6.10
N VAL A 58 6.09 -2.80 -7.29
CA VAL A 58 6.62 -3.35 -8.54
C VAL A 58 7.18 -2.22 -9.37
N SER A 59 8.37 -2.44 -9.93
CA SER A 59 8.98 -1.55 -10.90
C SER A 59 9.10 -2.20 -12.28
N LYS A 60 8.77 -1.45 -13.33
CA LYS A 60 8.96 -1.82 -14.73
C LYS A 60 10.26 -1.22 -15.27
N GLU A 61 11.23 -2.07 -15.53
CA GLU A 61 12.53 -1.69 -16.09
C GLU A 61 12.89 -2.57 -17.31
N SER A 62 13.04 -1.93 -18.47
CA SER A 62 13.32 -2.60 -19.76
C SER A 62 12.35 -3.74 -20.06
N ASP A 63 11.04 -3.44 -20.00
CA ASP A 63 9.92 -4.39 -20.19
C ASP A 63 9.84 -5.59 -19.25
N LYS A 64 10.66 -5.58 -18.18
CA LYS A 64 10.59 -6.58 -17.12
C LYS A 64 10.08 -5.95 -15.81
N LEU A 65 9.27 -6.71 -15.09
CA LEU A 65 8.76 -6.33 -13.78
C LEU A 65 9.67 -6.86 -12.68
N TYR A 66 10.02 -6.00 -11.73
CA TYR A 66 10.83 -6.28 -10.56
C TYR A 66 10.06 -5.95 -9.30
N GLU A 67 9.93 -6.91 -8.40
CA GLU A 67 9.28 -6.73 -7.11
C GLU A 67 10.32 -6.27 -6.08
N LEU A 68 10.26 -5.00 -5.68
CA LEU A 68 11.29 -4.36 -4.86
C LEU A 68 10.93 -4.31 -3.37
N MET A 69 9.64 -4.39 -3.05
CA MET A 69 9.14 -4.41 -1.69
C MET A 69 7.95 -5.35 -1.57
N TYR A 70 7.91 -6.07 -0.46
CA TYR A 70 6.80 -6.90 -0.01
C TYR A 70 6.31 -6.40 1.35
N ILE A 71 5.00 -6.34 1.55
CA ILE A 71 4.39 -5.97 2.82
C ILE A 71 3.39 -7.04 3.23
N GLU A 72 3.51 -7.50 4.47
CA GLU A 72 2.55 -8.35 5.14
C GLU A 72 1.91 -7.58 6.28
N CYS A 73 0.59 -7.53 6.27
CA CYS A 73 -0.22 -6.81 7.22
C CYS A 73 -1.05 -7.79 8.03
N SER A 74 -1.11 -7.50 9.32
CA SER A 74 -2.03 -8.18 10.24
C SER A 74 -3.11 -7.21 10.70
N ARG A 75 -4.12 -7.76 11.36
CA ARG A 75 -5.16 -7.00 12.07
C ARG A 75 -4.54 -6.05 13.09
N ILE A 76 -5.25 -4.95 13.37
CA ILE A 76 -4.92 -4.00 14.45
C ILE A 76 -4.66 -4.72 15.78
N PHE A 77 -5.40 -5.79 16.05
CA PHE A 77 -5.15 -6.72 17.14
C PHE A 77 -4.50 -7.98 16.59
N CYS A 78 -3.18 -8.09 16.74
CA CYS A 78 -2.38 -9.21 16.24
C CYS A 78 -1.86 -10.06 17.41
N ASN A 79 -1.81 -11.37 17.24
CA ASN A 79 -1.20 -12.28 18.21
C ASN A 79 0.28 -12.55 17.84
N LYS A 80 1.05 -13.06 18.80
CA LYS A 80 2.49 -13.26 18.62
C LYS A 80 2.81 -14.28 17.51
N GLN A 81 2.00 -15.34 17.40
CA GLN A 81 2.15 -16.36 16.37
C GLN A 81 2.06 -15.76 14.95
N LYS A 82 1.08 -14.89 14.70
CA LYS A 82 0.89 -14.22 13.41
C LYS A 82 2.05 -13.28 13.10
N GLU A 83 2.59 -12.56 14.08
CA GLU A 83 3.83 -11.77 13.89
C GLU A 83 5.00 -12.66 13.47
N ASP A 84 5.17 -13.85 14.07
CA ASP A 84 6.29 -14.71 13.73
C ASP A 84 6.08 -15.40 12.36
N ASP A 85 4.85 -15.83 12.04
CA ASP A 85 4.49 -16.42 10.75
C ASP A 85 4.68 -15.42 9.59
N ASP A 86 4.24 -14.17 9.76
CA ASP A 86 4.36 -13.12 8.75
C ASP A 86 5.83 -12.72 8.52
N ASN A 87 6.67 -12.75 9.56
CA ASN A 87 8.11 -12.54 9.42
C ASN A 87 8.76 -13.64 8.56
N VAL A 88 8.40 -14.91 8.79
CA VAL A 88 8.87 -16.03 7.96
C VAL A 88 8.35 -15.91 6.53
N LYS A 89 7.09 -15.49 6.34
CA LYS A 89 6.50 -15.26 5.01
C LYS A 89 7.28 -14.19 4.24
N LEU A 90 7.48 -13.01 4.85
CA LEU A 90 8.25 -11.90 4.26
C LEU A 90 9.69 -12.29 3.93
N TRP A 91 10.37 -13.04 4.80
CA TRP A 91 11.72 -13.50 4.51
C TRP A 91 11.76 -14.36 3.24
N ARG A 92 10.78 -15.26 3.07
CA ARG A 92 10.72 -16.11 1.88
C ARG A 92 10.39 -15.32 0.61
N GLU A 93 9.51 -14.32 0.70
CA GLU A 93 9.13 -13.47 -0.43
C GLU A 93 10.26 -12.54 -0.87
N THR A 94 10.91 -11.86 0.07
CA THR A 94 12.09 -11.04 -0.21
C THR A 94 13.22 -11.85 -0.82
N ASN A 95 13.39 -13.11 -0.41
CA ASN A 95 14.34 -14.04 -1.00
C ASN A 95 13.98 -14.43 -2.44
N ASP A 96 12.69 -14.69 -2.73
CA ASP A 96 12.21 -14.94 -4.09
C ASP A 96 12.44 -13.70 -4.99
N GLY A 97 12.13 -12.51 -4.50
CA GLY A 97 12.38 -11.23 -5.19
C GLY A 97 13.86 -11.00 -5.50
N MET A 98 14.75 -11.28 -4.54
CA MET A 98 16.20 -11.15 -4.74
C MET A 98 16.70 -12.14 -5.81
N TYR A 99 16.22 -13.38 -5.76
CA TYR A 99 16.52 -14.38 -6.80
C TYR A 99 16.06 -13.90 -8.18
N TRP A 100 14.85 -13.36 -8.28
CA TRP A 100 14.30 -12.86 -9.55
C TRP A 100 15.11 -11.70 -10.14
N VAL A 101 15.54 -10.76 -9.29
CA VAL A 101 16.46 -9.70 -9.69
C VAL A 101 17.75 -10.31 -10.21
N GLN A 102 18.42 -11.16 -9.42
CA GLN A 102 19.71 -11.81 -9.76
C GLN A 102 19.67 -12.62 -11.06
N LYS A 103 18.51 -13.21 -11.38
CA LYS A 103 18.29 -13.98 -12.61
C LYS A 103 18.43 -13.10 -13.85
N SER A 104 17.91 -11.87 -13.84
CA SER A 104 17.97 -10.96 -15.00
C SER A 104 18.95 -9.81 -14.90
N ARG A 105 19.24 -9.29 -13.73
CA ARG A 105 20.22 -8.23 -13.48
C ARG A 105 21.16 -8.75 -12.40
N LYS A 106 22.45 -8.40 -12.45
CA LYS A 106 23.39 -8.77 -11.35
C LYS A 106 23.86 -7.50 -10.64
N PRO A 107 23.02 -6.88 -9.78
CA PRO A 107 23.46 -5.76 -8.97
C PRO A 107 24.69 -6.10 -8.14
N GLU A 108 25.52 -5.10 -7.84
CA GLU A 108 26.70 -5.28 -7.03
C GLU A 108 26.34 -5.80 -5.63
N LYS A 109 27.13 -6.77 -5.15
CA LYS A 109 26.93 -7.40 -3.84
C LYS A 109 27.02 -6.36 -2.73
N GLY A 110 26.08 -6.41 -1.79
CA GLY A 110 26.03 -5.50 -0.64
C GLY A 110 25.42 -4.12 -0.92
N GLN A 111 25.13 -3.77 -2.19
CA GLN A 111 24.58 -2.45 -2.53
C GLN A 111 23.07 -2.47 -2.80
N PHE A 112 22.53 -3.60 -3.24
CA PHE A 112 21.11 -3.77 -3.55
C PHE A 112 20.42 -4.68 -2.54
N GLY A 113 19.20 -4.34 -2.14
CA GLY A 113 18.40 -5.17 -1.24
C GLY A 113 16.92 -5.19 -1.58
N ILE A 114 16.21 -6.24 -1.17
CA ILE A 114 14.75 -6.31 -1.29
C ILE A 114 14.13 -5.94 0.05
N ILE A 115 13.14 -5.06 0.02
CA ILE A 115 12.51 -4.54 1.25
C ILE A 115 11.39 -5.48 1.69
N GLY A 116 11.35 -5.80 2.98
CA GLY A 116 10.21 -6.45 3.62
C GLY A 116 9.64 -5.54 4.70
N VAL A 117 8.35 -5.23 4.65
CA VAL A 117 7.68 -4.43 5.68
C VAL A 117 6.64 -5.30 6.37
N GLN A 118 6.76 -5.43 7.69
CA GLN A 118 5.74 -6.11 8.49
C GLN A 118 4.90 -5.08 9.23
N VAL A 119 3.58 -5.20 9.13
CA VAL A 119 2.64 -4.43 9.96
C VAL A 119 1.94 -5.39 10.94
N ALA A 120 2.41 -5.39 12.18
CA ALA A 120 1.90 -6.19 13.28
C ALA A 120 1.05 -5.33 14.23
N GLY A 121 -0.27 -5.31 14.05
CA GLY A 121 -1.12 -4.35 14.76
C GLY A 121 -0.76 -2.90 14.43
N GLN A 122 -0.29 -2.15 15.42
CA GLN A 122 0.21 -0.77 15.24
C GLN A 122 1.71 -0.71 14.94
N LYS A 123 2.43 -1.82 15.02
CA LYS A 123 3.88 -1.87 14.88
C LYS A 123 4.25 -2.04 13.41
N LEU A 124 5.11 -1.17 12.90
CA LEU A 124 5.72 -1.28 11.58
C LEU A 124 7.20 -1.64 11.74
N CYS A 125 7.57 -2.81 11.22
CA CYS A 125 8.96 -3.26 11.15
C CYS A 125 9.44 -3.16 9.70
N LEU A 126 10.47 -2.35 9.48
CA LEU A 126 11.15 -2.22 8.19
C LEU A 126 12.38 -3.12 8.17
N ASN A 127 12.38 -4.08 7.27
CA ASN A 127 13.46 -5.04 7.06
C ASN A 127 14.02 -4.93 5.64
N ILE A 128 15.27 -5.37 5.46
CA ILE A 128 15.90 -5.47 4.14
C ILE A 128 16.65 -6.79 3.99
N LEU A 129 16.49 -7.44 2.85
CA LEU A 129 17.27 -8.60 2.45
C LEU A 129 18.38 -8.16 1.50
N ILE A 130 19.63 -8.31 1.91
CA ILE A 130 20.82 -7.97 1.10
C ILE A 130 21.61 -9.24 0.84
N ARG A 131 22.09 -9.40 -0.40
CA ARG A 131 23.11 -10.41 -0.72
C ARG A 131 24.48 -9.82 -0.46
N ASP A 132 25.17 -10.34 0.55
CA ASP A 132 26.47 -9.83 0.96
C ASP A 132 27.59 -10.22 -0.02
N LYS A 133 28.82 -9.77 0.26
CA LYS A 133 30.00 -10.05 -0.56
C LYS A 133 30.35 -11.54 -0.64
N VAL A 134 30.00 -12.32 0.39
CA VAL A 134 30.20 -13.78 0.45
C VAL A 134 29.00 -14.56 -0.12
N GLU A 135 28.10 -13.88 -0.84
CA GLU A 135 26.93 -14.43 -1.51
C GLU A 135 25.83 -14.97 -0.61
N VAL A 136 25.87 -14.64 0.68
CA VAL A 136 24.86 -15.03 1.66
C VAL A 136 23.77 -13.98 1.71
N HIS A 137 22.51 -14.42 1.66
CA HIS A 137 21.36 -13.57 1.86
C HIS A 137 21.20 -13.28 3.36
N ARG A 138 21.33 -12.02 3.74
CA ARG A 138 21.16 -11.56 5.11
C ARG A 138 19.94 -10.67 5.21
N TYR A 139 19.07 -11.01 6.15
CA TYR A 139 17.83 -10.29 6.42
C TYR A 139 18.00 -9.45 7.68
N TYR A 140 18.03 -8.13 7.50
CA TYR A 140 18.28 -7.17 8.57
C TYR A 140 17.01 -6.42 8.92
N LYS A 141 16.75 -6.28 10.21
CA LYS A 141 15.78 -5.33 10.72
C LYS A 141 16.42 -3.96 10.81
N LEU A 142 15.93 -3.02 10.01
CA LEU A 142 16.48 -1.67 9.92
C LEU A 142 15.87 -0.74 10.96
N ARG A 143 14.54 -0.74 11.02
CA ARG A 143 13.78 0.16 11.91
C ARG A 143 12.50 -0.51 12.39
N GLU A 144 12.07 -0.05 13.55
CA GLU A 144 10.78 -0.36 14.13
C GLU A 144 10.13 0.95 14.56
N SER A 145 8.85 1.13 14.24
CA SER A 145 8.09 2.31 14.65
C SER A 145 6.63 1.96 14.86
N MET A 146 5.91 2.85 15.54
CA MET A 146 4.47 2.71 15.76
C MET A 146 3.71 3.59 14.77
N ILE A 147 2.70 3.02 14.11
CA ILE A 147 1.78 3.72 13.22
C ILE A 147 0.83 4.56 14.10
N PRO A 148 0.79 5.89 13.95
CA PRO A 148 -0.06 6.76 14.75
C PRO A 148 -1.51 6.71 14.25
N ILE A 149 -2.27 5.68 14.65
CA ILE A 149 -3.70 5.53 14.29
C ILE A 149 -4.60 6.45 15.12
N ARG A 150 -4.13 6.87 16.31
CA ARG A 150 -4.83 7.80 17.20
C ARG A 150 -4.03 9.07 17.34
N TYR A 151 -4.71 10.17 17.64
CA TYR A 151 -4.05 11.41 18.00
C TYR A 151 -3.21 11.18 19.26
N THR A 152 -1.89 11.33 19.15
CA THR A 152 -0.94 11.20 20.25
C THR A 152 -0.31 12.54 20.55
N TYR A 153 -0.29 12.95 21.83
CA TYR A 153 0.42 14.17 22.27
C TYR A 153 1.94 14.01 22.30
N GLU A 154 2.47 12.82 21.98
CA GLU A 154 3.90 12.56 21.89
C GLU A 154 4.43 12.77 20.46
N PRO A 155 5.21 13.85 20.20
CA PRO A 155 5.76 14.11 18.87
C PRO A 155 6.81 13.08 18.45
N SER A 156 7.42 12.38 19.42
CA SER A 156 8.45 11.36 19.19
C SER A 156 7.92 10.16 18.39
N VAL A 157 6.70 9.70 18.70
CA VAL A 157 6.08 8.56 18.00
C VAL A 157 5.86 8.88 16.53
N LEU A 158 5.29 10.06 16.24
CA LEU A 158 5.09 10.53 14.88
C LEU A 158 6.44 10.73 14.16
N ALA A 159 7.43 11.30 14.83
CA ALA A 159 8.76 11.50 14.26
C ALA A 159 9.45 10.18 13.89
N GLU A 160 9.40 9.15 14.74
CA GLU A 160 10.00 7.85 14.43
C GLU A 160 9.28 7.12 13.30
N PHE A 161 7.95 7.26 13.22
CA PHE A 161 7.18 6.75 12.09
C PHE A 161 7.59 7.43 10.78
N ILE A 162 7.64 8.76 10.76
CA ILE A 162 8.07 9.54 9.59
C ILE A 162 9.51 9.19 9.19
N LYS A 163 10.45 9.11 10.15
CA LYS A 163 11.83 8.70 9.87
C LYS A 163 11.89 7.31 9.25
N THR A 164 11.05 6.38 9.70
CA THR A 164 11.00 5.02 9.15
C THR A 164 10.51 5.03 7.69
N LEU A 165 9.49 5.83 7.37
CA LEU A 165 9.02 6.02 6.00
C LEU A 165 10.07 6.71 5.11
N LEU A 166 10.81 7.69 5.63
CA LEU A 166 11.91 8.33 4.88
C LEU A 166 13.05 7.37 4.59
N VAL A 167 13.42 6.50 5.54
CA VAL A 167 14.42 5.44 5.29
C VAL A 167 13.94 4.47 4.22
N LEU A 168 12.67 4.06 4.28
CA LEU A 168 12.05 3.26 3.23
C LEU A 168 12.17 3.94 1.86
N ARG A 169 11.79 5.22 1.74
CA ARG A 169 11.89 6.00 0.50
C ARG A 169 13.32 6.03 -0.04
N ASN A 170 14.29 6.31 0.82
CA ASN A 170 15.69 6.41 0.43
C ASN A 170 16.24 5.09 -0.11
N ILE A 171 15.91 3.96 0.53
CA ILE A 171 16.33 2.63 0.06
C ILE A 171 15.73 2.35 -1.32
N LEU A 172 14.45 2.69 -1.53
CA LEU A 172 13.81 2.52 -2.83
C LEU A 172 14.47 3.37 -3.93
N ILE A 173 14.79 4.63 -3.63
CA ILE A 173 15.60 5.54 -4.49
C ILE A 173 16.90 4.88 -4.92
N VAL A 174 17.66 4.38 -3.96
CA VAL A 174 18.94 3.71 -4.20
C VAL A 174 18.76 2.43 -5.01
N ASN A 175 17.86 1.54 -4.60
CA ASN A 175 17.63 0.25 -5.26
C ASN A 175 17.24 0.41 -6.72
N MET A 176 16.33 1.34 -7.02
CA MET A 176 15.91 1.63 -8.38
C MET A 176 17.03 2.22 -9.24
N SER A 177 17.83 3.14 -8.68
CA SER A 177 18.99 3.69 -9.36
C SER A 177 20.01 2.60 -9.71
N ILE A 178 20.28 1.70 -8.77
CA ILE A 178 21.15 0.52 -8.99
C ILE A 178 20.54 -0.40 -10.04
N LEU A 179 19.24 -0.67 -9.96
CA LEU A 179 18.56 -1.52 -10.92
C LEU A 179 18.70 -0.97 -12.34
N ARG A 180 18.43 0.33 -12.54
CA ARG A 180 18.54 1.05 -13.81
C ARG A 180 19.96 1.08 -14.37
N SER A 181 20.95 1.33 -13.52
CA SER A 181 22.36 1.36 -13.92
C SER A 181 22.95 -0.03 -14.18
N THR A 182 22.35 -1.09 -13.63
CA THR A 182 22.79 -2.46 -13.86
C THR A 182 22.31 -2.97 -15.22
N PRO A 183 23.20 -3.43 -16.13
CA PRO A 183 22.79 -3.94 -17.42
C PRO A 183 22.00 -5.25 -17.31
N LEU A 184 21.07 -5.46 -18.25
CA LEU A 184 20.34 -6.72 -18.35
C LEU A 184 21.31 -7.84 -18.72
N ARG A 185 21.24 -8.95 -17.99
CA ARG A 185 21.97 -10.17 -18.31
C ARG A 185 21.45 -10.71 -19.64
N ARG A 186 22.26 -10.61 -20.69
CA ARG A 186 21.98 -11.30 -21.96
C ARG A 186 21.95 -12.80 -21.68
N SER A 187 20.81 -13.42 -21.94
CA SER A 187 20.71 -14.87 -21.99
C SER A 187 21.49 -15.32 -23.22
N SER A 188 22.70 -15.84 -23.04
CA SER A 188 23.35 -16.69 -24.04
C SER A 188 22.61 -18.02 -24.10
N ARG A 189 21.41 -18.03 -24.69
CA ARG A 189 20.91 -19.21 -25.37
C ARG A 189 21.52 -19.14 -26.77
N ILE A 190 22.78 -19.55 -26.84
CA ILE A 190 23.35 -20.01 -28.09
C ILE A 190 22.52 -21.25 -28.43
N LEU A 191 21.78 -21.17 -29.53
CA LEU A 191 21.38 -22.34 -30.32
C LEU A 191 22.69 -22.95 -30.82
N GLU A 192 23.33 -23.75 -29.98
CA GLU A 192 24.33 -24.71 -30.40
C GLU A 192 23.55 -25.96 -30.80
N ASP A 193 22.87 -25.84 -31.95
CA ASP A 193 22.46 -27.01 -32.69
C ASP A 193 23.74 -27.64 -33.24
N SER A 194 24.02 -28.85 -32.74
CA SER A 194 24.73 -29.90 -33.45
C SER A 194 26.07 -29.50 -34.07
N SER A 195 27.13 -29.71 -33.28
CA SER A 195 28.48 -29.99 -33.77
C SER A 195 28.47 -31.09 -34.83
N THR A 196 28.39 -30.73 -36.10
CA THR A 196 28.79 -31.62 -37.20
C THR A 196 30.29 -31.49 -37.36
N LEU A 197 31.02 -32.47 -36.81
CA LEU A 197 32.42 -32.71 -37.16
C LEU A 197 32.53 -32.80 -38.69
N PRO A 198 33.49 -32.12 -39.35
CA PRO A 198 33.76 -32.39 -40.75
C PRO A 198 34.47 -33.74 -40.82
N MET A 199 33.68 -34.80 -41.00
CA MET A 199 34.19 -36.08 -41.46
C MET A 199 34.68 -35.85 -42.89
N VAL A 200 35.98 -35.96 -43.08
CA VAL A 200 36.69 -35.89 -44.36
C VAL A 200 35.93 -36.70 -45.42
N THR A 201 35.22 -36.01 -46.32
CA THR A 201 34.68 -36.59 -47.54
C THR A 201 35.82 -36.75 -48.55
N MET A 202 36.60 -37.81 -48.36
CA MET A 202 37.31 -38.46 -49.45
C MET A 202 36.27 -39.13 -50.35
N THR A 203 35.76 -38.44 -51.35
CA THR A 203 35.22 -39.09 -52.56
C THR A 203 35.10 -38.08 -53.69
N GLY A 204 35.96 -38.22 -54.70
CA GLY A 204 35.70 -37.71 -56.03
C GLY A 204 34.36 -38.24 -56.55
N ILE A 205 33.68 -37.37 -57.27
CA ILE A 205 32.37 -37.57 -57.88
C ILE A 205 32.39 -38.82 -58.78
N LEU A 206 31.67 -39.87 -58.40
CA LEU A 206 31.15 -40.88 -59.32
C LEU A 206 29.63 -40.87 -59.19
N THR A 207 29.00 -39.79 -59.65
CA THR A 207 27.57 -39.78 -59.93
C THR A 207 27.30 -40.83 -61.02
N PRO A 208 26.44 -41.83 -60.77
CA PRO A 208 26.11 -42.83 -61.77
C PRO A 208 25.48 -42.20 -63.02
N SER A 209 26.11 -42.39 -64.18
CA SER A 209 25.66 -41.83 -65.46
C SER A 209 24.94 -42.88 -66.31
N PHE A 210 23.89 -43.48 -65.78
CA PHE A 210 23.11 -44.48 -66.52
C PHE A 210 22.37 -43.86 -67.71
N HIS A 211 22.27 -44.60 -68.81
CA HIS A 211 21.47 -44.21 -69.97
C HIS A 211 19.99 -43.99 -69.59
N VAL A 212 19.33 -43.00 -70.21
CA VAL A 212 17.91 -42.66 -69.96
C VAL A 212 16.96 -43.84 -70.19
N TYR A 213 17.36 -44.79 -71.03
CA TYR A 213 16.65 -46.06 -71.28
C TYR A 213 16.30 -46.82 -69.99
N TYR A 214 17.16 -46.76 -68.96
CA TYR A 214 16.96 -47.45 -67.69
C TYR A 214 16.17 -46.64 -66.64
N SER A 215 15.62 -45.49 -67.01
CA SER A 215 14.87 -44.60 -66.10
C SER A 215 13.78 -45.32 -65.31
N LYS A 216 13.08 -46.28 -65.93
CA LYS A 216 12.02 -47.08 -65.28
C LYS A 216 12.55 -47.92 -64.12
N GLN A 217 13.70 -48.58 -64.27
CA GLN A 217 14.35 -49.36 -63.21
C GLN A 217 14.97 -48.44 -62.16
N LEU A 218 15.61 -47.36 -62.59
CA LEU A 218 16.26 -46.42 -61.68
C LEU A 218 15.25 -45.69 -60.78
N ASN A 219 14.06 -45.36 -61.26
CA ASN A 219 13.04 -44.72 -60.43
C ASN A 219 12.50 -45.63 -59.31
N GLN A 220 12.71 -46.95 -59.40
CA GLN A 220 12.29 -47.90 -58.38
C GLN A 220 13.34 -48.12 -57.28
N LEU A 221 14.55 -47.59 -57.44
CA LEU A 221 15.69 -47.82 -56.55
C LEU A 221 16.06 -46.57 -55.75
N PRO A 222 16.44 -46.70 -54.46
CA PRO A 222 17.09 -45.64 -53.69
C PRO A 222 18.46 -45.26 -54.26
N HIS A 223 18.89 -44.03 -54.00
CA HIS A 223 20.15 -43.49 -54.52
C HIS A 223 21.38 -44.31 -54.09
N SER A 224 21.39 -44.83 -52.87
CA SER A 224 22.46 -45.70 -52.35
C SER A 224 22.64 -46.99 -53.17
N ILE A 225 21.54 -47.60 -53.61
CA ILE A 225 21.58 -48.82 -54.43
C ILE A 225 22.05 -48.50 -55.85
N LYS A 226 21.67 -47.34 -56.41
CA LYS A 226 22.17 -46.90 -57.73
C LYS A 226 23.68 -46.74 -57.73
N ILE A 227 24.25 -46.17 -56.68
CA ILE A 227 25.69 -46.00 -56.49
C ILE A 227 26.40 -47.35 -56.38
N ASP A 228 25.83 -48.30 -55.62
CA ASP A 228 26.39 -49.65 -55.48
C ASP A 228 26.38 -50.42 -56.81
N VAL A 229 25.28 -50.35 -57.57
CA VAL A 229 25.19 -50.98 -58.90
C VAL A 229 26.23 -50.36 -59.86
N TRP A 230 26.35 -49.03 -59.89
CA TRP A 230 27.34 -48.33 -60.71
C TRP A 230 28.77 -48.73 -60.38
N ARG A 231 29.09 -48.82 -59.08
CA ARG A 231 30.39 -49.29 -58.60
C ARG A 231 30.65 -50.72 -59.08
N ARG A 232 29.68 -51.62 -59.00
CA ARG A 232 29.82 -53.02 -59.45
C ARG A 232 30.05 -53.13 -60.96
N LEU A 233 29.51 -52.23 -61.77
CA LEU A 233 29.74 -52.21 -63.22
C LEU A 233 31.13 -51.71 -63.59
N THR A 234 31.66 -50.75 -62.81
CA THR A 234 32.92 -50.05 -63.10
C THR A 234 34.14 -50.62 -62.37
N SER A 235 33.95 -51.48 -61.35
CA SER A 235 35.04 -51.95 -60.49
C SER A 235 35.14 -53.49 -60.32
N ARG A 236 34.41 -54.30 -61.11
CA ARG A 236 34.47 -55.77 -61.04
C ARG A 236 35.68 -56.37 -61.80
N LYS A 237 35.85 -57.70 -61.70
CA LYS A 237 36.93 -58.46 -62.37
C LYS A 237 37.01 -58.22 -63.90
N HIS A 238 35.88 -57.88 -64.54
CA HIS A 238 35.81 -57.40 -65.91
C HIS A 238 34.98 -56.11 -65.91
N PRO A 239 35.60 -54.94 -65.67
CA PRO A 239 34.87 -53.68 -65.58
C PRO A 239 34.46 -53.23 -66.98
N LEU A 240 33.21 -52.78 -67.11
CA LEU A 240 32.78 -52.07 -68.33
C LEU A 240 33.48 -50.71 -68.37
N SER A 241 33.83 -50.25 -69.57
CA SER A 241 34.27 -48.85 -69.71
C SER A 241 33.13 -47.92 -69.26
N ILE A 242 33.47 -46.70 -68.83
CA ILE A 242 32.47 -45.72 -68.42
C ILE A 242 31.44 -45.47 -69.54
N GLU A 243 31.87 -45.50 -70.80
CA GLU A 243 31.01 -45.34 -71.99
C GLU A 243 30.09 -46.56 -72.21
N GLN A 244 30.59 -47.77 -71.94
CA GLN A 244 29.79 -49.00 -72.03
C GLN A 244 28.79 -49.12 -70.87
N ALA A 245 29.16 -48.69 -69.67
CA ALA A 245 28.27 -48.64 -68.51
C ALA A 245 27.23 -47.51 -68.61
N SER A 246 27.54 -46.44 -69.36
CA SER A 246 26.64 -45.30 -69.61
C SER A 246 25.74 -45.50 -70.85
N SER A 247 25.95 -46.55 -71.64
CA SER A 247 25.16 -46.88 -72.84
C SER A 247 24.24 -48.08 -72.60
N ILE A 248 23.42 -48.45 -73.61
CA ILE A 248 22.50 -49.58 -73.51
C ILE A 248 23.32 -50.87 -73.63
N HIS A 249 23.56 -51.54 -72.50
CA HIS A 249 24.38 -52.74 -72.40
C HIS A 249 23.64 -53.84 -71.64
N PRO A 250 23.59 -55.09 -72.14
CA PRO A 250 22.78 -56.17 -71.56
C PRO A 250 23.18 -56.51 -70.12
N GLU A 251 24.47 -56.39 -69.77
CA GLU A 251 24.94 -56.64 -68.39
C GLU A 251 24.52 -55.54 -67.40
N VAL A 252 24.34 -54.30 -67.87
CA VAL A 252 23.81 -53.19 -67.06
C VAL A 252 22.33 -53.44 -66.76
N GLU A 253 21.59 -53.92 -67.76
CA GLU A 253 20.17 -54.24 -67.62
C GLU A 253 19.90 -55.39 -66.65
N ASP A 254 20.65 -56.49 -66.75
CA ASP A 254 20.49 -57.64 -65.85
C ASP A 254 20.77 -57.27 -64.38
N LEU A 255 21.84 -56.51 -64.14
CA LEU A 255 22.21 -56.06 -62.79
C LEU A 255 21.17 -55.10 -62.20
N LEU A 256 20.62 -54.17 -62.99
CA LEU A 256 19.55 -53.28 -62.54
C LEU A 256 18.26 -54.03 -62.23
N ASN A 257 17.85 -54.96 -63.10
CA ASN A 257 16.64 -55.77 -62.87
C ASN A 257 16.78 -56.64 -61.61
N LYS A 258 17.96 -57.21 -61.37
CA LYS A 258 18.26 -57.97 -60.15
C LYS A 258 18.24 -57.10 -58.90
N ALA A 259 18.77 -55.88 -58.97
CA ALA A 259 18.74 -54.93 -57.85
C ALA A 259 17.30 -54.51 -57.51
N VAL A 260 16.47 -54.22 -58.52
CA VAL A 260 15.04 -53.91 -58.34
C VAL A 260 14.31 -55.06 -57.66
N GLY A 261 14.49 -56.30 -58.15
CA GLY A 261 13.85 -57.48 -57.57
C GLY A 261 14.22 -57.72 -56.10
N ASN A 262 15.49 -57.50 -55.73
CA ASN A 262 15.96 -57.65 -54.35
C ASN A 262 15.39 -56.56 -53.43
N TYR A 263 15.35 -55.31 -53.90
CA TYR A 263 14.82 -54.19 -53.14
C TYR A 263 13.32 -54.37 -52.83
N ILE A 264 12.54 -54.82 -53.81
CA ILE A 264 11.10 -55.09 -53.62
C ILE A 264 10.89 -56.20 -52.57
N LYS A 265 11.64 -57.31 -52.66
CA LYS A 265 11.55 -58.41 -51.67
C LYS A 265 11.91 -57.95 -50.25
N GLN A 266 12.88 -57.06 -50.12
CA GLN A 266 13.26 -56.49 -48.83
C GLN A 266 12.18 -55.57 -48.25
N LYS A 267 11.56 -54.73 -49.10
CA LYS A 267 10.45 -53.85 -48.71
C LYS A 267 9.24 -54.65 -48.21
N GLU A 268 8.89 -55.74 -48.88
CA GLU A 268 7.79 -56.61 -48.46
C GLU A 268 8.09 -57.33 -47.13
N ARG A 269 9.34 -57.76 -46.89
CA ARG A 269 9.74 -58.32 -45.58
C ARG A 269 9.67 -57.32 -44.43
N GLN A 270 9.86 -56.01 -44.70
CA GLN A 270 9.73 -54.98 -43.67
C GLN A 270 8.28 -54.63 -43.33
N LYS A 271 7.34 -54.79 -44.27
CA LYS A 271 5.91 -54.58 -44.03
C LYS A 271 5.27 -55.67 -43.16
N MET A 272 5.82 -56.89 -43.13
CA MET A 272 5.27 -58.03 -42.38
C MET A 272 5.75 -58.10 -40.91
N LYS A 273 6.22 -57.00 -40.31
CA LYS A 273 6.42 -56.97 -38.85
C LYS A 273 5.08 -56.70 -38.16
N PRO A 274 4.60 -57.58 -37.26
CA PRO A 274 3.38 -57.30 -36.49
C PRO A 274 3.64 -56.11 -35.56
N ILE A 275 2.67 -55.21 -35.44
CA ILE A 275 2.64 -54.23 -34.35
C ILE A 275 2.48 -55.04 -33.06
N THR A 276 3.46 -54.97 -32.16
CA THR A 276 3.47 -55.69 -30.89
C THR A 276 2.33 -55.18 -29.99
N SER A 277 1.70 -56.09 -29.21
CA SER A 277 0.59 -55.80 -28.27
C SER A 277 0.84 -54.62 -27.34
N ASP A 278 2.11 -54.34 -27.03
CA ASP A 278 2.53 -53.27 -26.13
C ASP A 278 2.18 -51.86 -26.66
N CYS A 279 2.17 -51.68 -28.00
CA CYS A 279 1.82 -50.40 -28.62
C CYS A 279 0.32 -50.08 -28.51
N GLU A 280 -0.55 -51.07 -28.70
CA GLU A 280 -1.99 -50.90 -28.53
C GLU A 280 -2.38 -50.61 -27.08
N THR A 281 -1.68 -51.25 -26.13
CA THR A 281 -1.94 -51.06 -24.70
C THR A 281 -1.52 -49.65 -24.27
N SER A 282 -0.37 -49.16 -24.75
CA SER A 282 0.10 -47.80 -24.50
C SER A 282 -0.84 -46.74 -25.06
N LEU A 283 -1.34 -46.91 -26.30
CA LEU A 283 -2.26 -45.96 -26.92
C LEU A 283 -3.63 -45.92 -26.25
N ARG A 284 -4.10 -47.04 -25.68
CA ARG A 284 -5.33 -47.07 -24.87
C ARG A 284 -5.17 -46.28 -23.57
N GLN A 285 -4.05 -46.49 -22.87
CA GLN A 285 -3.77 -45.79 -21.63
C GLN A 285 -3.67 -44.26 -21.84
N GLU A 286 -2.97 -43.83 -22.89
CA GLU A 286 -2.82 -42.42 -23.22
C GLU A 286 -4.17 -41.76 -23.57
N ASN A 287 -5.07 -42.49 -24.26
CA ASN A 287 -6.43 -42.00 -24.55
C ASN A 287 -7.31 -41.89 -23.29
N GLU A 288 -7.15 -42.80 -22.32
CA GLU A 288 -7.85 -42.72 -21.03
C GLU A 288 -7.37 -41.53 -20.21
N GLU A 289 -6.07 -41.27 -20.17
CA GLU A 289 -5.48 -40.09 -19.51
C GLU A 289 -5.94 -38.77 -20.16
N LEU A 290 -6.04 -38.74 -21.50
CA LEU A 290 -6.59 -37.61 -22.24
C LEU A 290 -8.07 -37.38 -21.93
N CYS A 291 -8.86 -38.46 -21.78
CA CYS A 291 -10.28 -38.36 -21.44
C CYS A 291 -10.49 -37.75 -20.04
N ILE A 292 -9.70 -38.19 -19.06
CA ILE A 292 -9.73 -37.63 -17.69
C ILE A 292 -9.30 -36.16 -17.71
N SER A 293 -8.23 -35.84 -18.45
CA SER A 293 -7.73 -34.47 -18.57
C SER A 293 -8.75 -33.53 -19.21
N LYS A 294 -9.50 -34.01 -20.21
CA LYS A 294 -10.59 -33.26 -20.85
C LYS A 294 -11.70 -32.92 -19.84
N GLN A 295 -12.17 -33.90 -19.06
CA GLN A 295 -13.22 -33.67 -18.06
C GLN A 295 -12.79 -32.67 -16.98
N VAL A 296 -11.53 -32.74 -16.54
CA VAL A 296 -10.98 -31.77 -15.57
C VAL A 296 -10.95 -30.36 -16.16
N LEU A 297 -10.61 -30.24 -17.45
CA LEU A 297 -10.57 -28.95 -18.13
C LEU A 297 -11.97 -28.36 -18.31
N GLU A 298 -12.95 -29.18 -18.71
CA GLU A 298 -14.37 -28.79 -18.82
C GLU A 298 -14.91 -28.26 -17.49
N LYS A 299 -14.61 -28.95 -16.38
CA LYS A 299 -15.00 -28.47 -15.05
C LYS A 299 -14.35 -27.12 -14.70
N LYS A 300 -13.08 -26.91 -15.02
CA LYS A 300 -12.41 -25.62 -14.80
C LYS A 300 -13.02 -24.49 -15.65
N ILE A 301 -13.49 -24.80 -16.86
CA ILE A 301 -14.18 -23.82 -17.70
C ILE A 301 -15.50 -23.40 -17.05
N GLU A 302 -16.28 -24.35 -16.52
CA GLU A 302 -17.52 -24.06 -15.80
C GLU A 302 -17.27 -23.17 -14.57
N GLU A 303 -16.26 -23.50 -13.75
CA GLU A 303 -15.86 -22.71 -12.58
C GLU A 303 -15.44 -21.27 -12.96
N LEU A 304 -14.75 -21.11 -14.10
CA LEU A 304 -14.37 -19.79 -14.61
C LEU A 304 -15.57 -18.97 -15.11
N LEU A 305 -16.58 -19.63 -15.71
CA LEU A 305 -17.82 -18.97 -16.14
C LEU A 305 -18.64 -18.48 -14.94
N GLU A 306 -18.76 -19.30 -13.89
CA GLU A 306 -19.41 -18.88 -12.64
C GLU A 306 -18.70 -17.69 -12.00
N LEU A 307 -17.36 -17.72 -11.94
CA LEU A 307 -16.58 -16.60 -11.44
C LEU A 307 -16.79 -15.34 -12.29
N GLN A 308 -16.85 -15.45 -13.61
CA GLN A 308 -17.10 -14.33 -14.50
C GLN A 308 -18.47 -13.68 -14.23
N GLU A 309 -19.52 -14.47 -14.03
CA GLU A 309 -20.84 -13.95 -13.67
C GLU A 309 -20.87 -13.29 -12.29
N GLN A 310 -20.12 -13.84 -11.32
CA GLN A 310 -19.95 -13.18 -10.02
C GLN A 310 -19.24 -11.82 -10.15
N TYR A 311 -18.19 -11.73 -10.97
CA TYR A 311 -17.50 -10.46 -11.21
C TYR A 311 -18.41 -9.44 -11.88
N LYS A 312 -19.19 -9.82 -12.89
CA LYS A 312 -20.19 -8.93 -13.52
C LYS A 312 -21.23 -8.44 -12.51
N SER A 313 -21.78 -9.34 -11.70
CA SER A 313 -22.76 -8.97 -10.67
C SER A 313 -22.17 -7.97 -9.67
N ARG A 314 -20.91 -8.19 -9.25
CA ARG A 314 -20.19 -7.29 -8.34
C ARG A 314 -19.87 -5.94 -8.97
N GLU A 315 -19.53 -5.91 -10.25
CA GLU A 315 -19.31 -4.67 -11.01
C GLU A 315 -20.58 -3.81 -11.06
N VAL A 316 -21.73 -4.42 -11.39
CA VAL A 316 -23.03 -3.72 -11.42
C VAL A 316 -23.45 -3.24 -10.02
N ALA A 317 -23.16 -4.01 -8.97
CA ALA A 317 -23.42 -3.56 -7.60
C ALA A 317 -22.55 -2.36 -7.21
N MET A 318 -21.29 -2.35 -7.65
CA MET A 318 -20.36 -1.25 -7.39
C MET A 318 -20.76 0.02 -8.13
N THR A 319 -21.19 -0.07 -9.39
CA THR A 319 -21.64 1.09 -10.17
C THR A 319 -22.88 1.73 -9.55
N ARG A 320 -23.89 0.93 -9.15
CA ARG A 320 -25.07 1.45 -8.42
C ARG A 320 -24.70 2.15 -7.11
N SER A 321 -23.81 1.56 -6.32
CA SER A 321 -23.34 2.19 -5.08
C SER A 321 -22.57 3.49 -5.34
N LEU A 322 -21.85 3.58 -6.45
CA LEU A 322 -21.13 4.79 -6.84
C LEU A 322 -22.10 5.90 -7.24
N GLU A 323 -23.14 5.59 -8.03
CA GLU A 323 -24.20 6.54 -8.40
C GLU A 323 -24.92 7.09 -7.16
N GLU A 324 -25.35 6.22 -6.24
CA GLU A 324 -25.98 6.65 -4.96
C GLU A 324 -25.06 7.56 -4.14
N SER A 325 -23.76 7.28 -4.12
CA SER A 325 -22.79 8.12 -3.42
C SER A 325 -22.59 9.47 -4.11
N GLY A 326 -22.65 9.50 -5.44
CA GLY A 326 -22.60 10.72 -6.24
C GLY A 326 -23.77 11.64 -5.94
N GLU A 327 -25.00 11.10 -5.87
CA GLU A 327 -26.20 11.86 -5.49
C GLU A 327 -26.11 12.45 -4.06
N LYS A 328 -25.52 11.71 -3.11
CA LYS A 328 -25.31 12.25 -1.75
C LYS A 328 -24.29 13.39 -1.76
N VAL A 329 -23.24 13.29 -2.57
CA VAL A 329 -22.24 14.34 -2.71
C VAL A 329 -22.84 15.60 -3.33
N THR A 330 -23.72 15.48 -4.33
CA THR A 330 -24.40 16.65 -4.91
C THR A 330 -25.32 17.33 -3.88
N GLN A 331 -26.12 16.56 -3.13
CA GLN A 331 -26.96 17.10 -2.05
C GLN A 331 -26.14 17.83 -0.96
N LEU A 332 -24.99 17.27 -0.58
CA LEU A 332 -24.08 17.90 0.38
C LEU A 332 -23.48 19.20 -0.21
N SER A 333 -23.12 19.19 -1.49
CA SER A 333 -22.60 20.38 -2.18
C SER A 333 -23.62 21.51 -2.20
N ASP A 334 -24.88 21.22 -2.49
CA ASP A 334 -25.97 22.20 -2.49
C ASP A 334 -26.21 22.77 -1.07
N SER A 335 -26.16 21.91 -0.05
CA SER A 335 -26.27 22.32 1.35
C SER A 335 -25.11 23.25 1.75
N VAL A 336 -23.88 22.94 1.33
CA VAL A 336 -22.70 23.78 1.57
C VAL A 336 -22.84 25.13 0.86
N ALA A 337 -23.37 25.16 -0.36
CA ALA A 337 -23.63 26.40 -1.08
C ALA A 337 -24.67 27.28 -0.35
N LEU A 338 -25.73 26.68 0.17
CA LEU A 338 -26.73 27.36 1.00
C LEU A 338 -26.11 27.93 2.29
N PHE A 339 -25.28 27.15 3.00
CA PHE A 339 -24.61 27.68 4.19
C PHE A 339 -23.67 28.84 3.87
N LYS A 340 -22.95 28.77 2.75
CA LYS A 340 -22.09 29.87 2.29
C LYS A 340 -22.87 31.16 2.01
N SER A 341 -24.12 31.08 1.55
CA SER A 341 -24.95 32.28 1.33
C SER A 341 -25.51 32.86 2.62
N ILE A 342 -25.76 32.05 3.66
CA ILE A 342 -26.33 32.50 4.94
C ILE A 342 -25.27 33.10 5.88
N ILE A 343 -24.01 32.62 5.81
CA ILE A 343 -22.93 33.07 6.70
C ILE A 343 -22.72 34.60 6.69
N PRO A 344 -22.68 35.29 5.54
CA PRO A 344 -22.48 36.75 5.49
C PRO A 344 -23.57 37.54 6.21
N ASP A 345 -24.84 37.18 5.99
CA ASP A 345 -25.98 37.86 6.62
C ASP A 345 -25.95 37.67 8.14
N THR A 346 -25.63 36.45 8.58
CA THR A 346 -25.48 36.13 10.00
C THR A 346 -24.34 36.94 10.63
N LYS A 347 -23.18 37.03 9.95
CA LYS A 347 -22.05 37.87 10.39
C LYS A 347 -22.44 39.34 10.52
N LYS A 348 -23.22 39.86 9.57
CA LYS A 348 -23.71 41.24 9.59
C LYS A 348 -24.65 41.48 10.77
N ALA A 349 -25.54 40.53 11.08
CA ALA A 349 -26.42 40.61 12.24
C ALA A 349 -25.63 40.61 13.56
N ILE A 350 -24.61 39.74 13.68
CA ILE A 350 -23.72 39.68 14.86
C ILE A 350 -23.00 41.02 15.06
N ALA A 351 -22.38 41.57 14.01
CA ALA A 351 -21.68 42.85 14.10
C ALA A 351 -22.62 44.01 14.52
N SER A 352 -23.89 43.98 14.08
CA SER A 352 -24.89 44.96 14.51
C SER A 352 -25.28 44.79 15.98
N ALA A 353 -25.36 43.55 16.48
CA ALA A 353 -25.66 43.27 17.87
C ALA A 353 -24.49 43.69 18.79
N GLU A 354 -23.25 43.39 18.40
CA GLU A 354 -22.03 43.82 19.11
C GLU A 354 -22.00 45.34 19.30
N LYS A 355 -22.28 46.11 18.23
CA LYS A 355 -22.36 47.58 18.32
C LYS A 355 -23.44 48.05 19.29
N SER A 356 -24.55 47.33 19.39
CA SER A 356 -25.64 47.68 20.30
C SER A 356 -25.29 47.37 21.76
N ILE A 357 -24.56 46.27 21.99
CA ILE A 357 -24.04 45.90 23.31
C ILE A 357 -23.01 46.92 23.80
N ASP A 358 -22.05 47.31 22.96
CA ASP A 358 -21.05 48.33 23.30
C ASP A 358 -21.69 49.67 23.71
N MET A 359 -22.74 50.10 23.02
CA MET A 359 -23.51 51.28 23.42
C MET A 359 -24.20 51.13 24.79
N LEU A 360 -24.67 49.93 25.12
CA LEU A 360 -25.30 49.65 26.40
C LEU A 360 -24.28 49.58 27.54
N GLU A 361 -23.13 48.93 27.32
CA GLU A 361 -22.03 48.89 28.27
C GLU A 361 -21.55 50.30 28.63
N ASN A 362 -21.40 51.17 27.64
CA ASN A 362 -21.08 52.59 27.86
C ASN A 362 -22.14 53.31 28.71
N ARG A 363 -23.43 53.00 28.54
CA ARG A 363 -24.51 53.57 29.39
C ARG A 363 -24.46 53.02 30.80
N CYS A 364 -24.19 51.73 30.98
CA CYS A 364 -24.02 51.11 32.29
C CYS A 364 -22.85 51.74 33.05
N GLN A 365 -21.69 51.94 32.41
CA GLN A 365 -20.54 52.58 33.03
C GLN A 365 -20.85 53.99 33.54
N ASN A 366 -21.55 54.80 32.72
CA ASN A 366 -21.99 56.14 33.13
C ASN A 366 -22.90 56.11 34.37
N LEU A 367 -23.80 55.11 34.46
CA LEU A 367 -24.68 54.97 35.61
C LEU A 367 -23.91 54.54 36.87
N GLU A 368 -22.93 53.64 36.73
CA GLU A 368 -22.04 53.25 37.84
C GLU A 368 -21.26 54.46 38.39
N ASP A 369 -20.74 55.31 37.52
CA ASP A 369 -20.05 56.54 37.94
C ASP A 369 -20.97 57.48 38.73
N ILE A 370 -22.23 57.65 38.26
CA ILE A 370 -23.24 58.45 38.94
C ILE A 370 -23.57 57.86 40.32
N ILE A 371 -23.74 56.54 40.41
CA ILE A 371 -23.99 55.83 41.66
C ILE A 371 -22.81 56.04 42.62
N SER A 372 -21.58 55.84 42.16
CA SER A 372 -20.36 56.05 42.94
C SER A 372 -20.25 57.49 43.48
N VAL A 373 -20.62 58.50 42.70
CA VAL A 373 -20.67 59.90 43.17
C VAL A 373 -21.74 60.09 44.25
N LYS A 374 -22.92 59.48 44.08
CA LYS A 374 -24.01 59.57 45.06
C LYS A 374 -23.65 58.85 46.36
N ASP A 375 -23.05 57.67 46.28
CA ASP A 375 -22.61 56.90 47.44
C ASP A 375 -21.59 57.67 48.27
N ARG A 376 -20.61 58.31 47.62
CA ARG A 376 -19.66 59.21 48.30
C ARG A 376 -20.35 60.37 49.01
N LYS A 377 -21.38 60.97 48.41
CA LYS A 377 -22.17 62.05 49.05
C LYS A 377 -22.97 61.53 50.24
N ILE A 378 -23.55 60.34 50.14
CA ILE A 378 -24.29 59.71 51.24
C ILE A 378 -23.35 59.46 52.41
N ILE A 379 -22.17 58.87 52.17
CA ILE A 379 -21.15 58.64 53.20
C ILE A 379 -20.78 59.96 53.89
N ALA A 380 -20.49 61.02 53.11
CA ALA A 380 -20.15 62.32 53.67
C ALA A 380 -21.26 62.94 54.54
N LEU A 381 -22.53 62.80 54.12
CA LEU A 381 -23.69 63.26 54.90
C LEU A 381 -23.85 62.45 56.19
N VAL A 382 -23.66 61.13 56.13
CA VAL A 382 -23.71 60.23 57.30
C VAL A 382 -22.64 60.62 58.31
N ASP A 383 -21.40 60.86 57.87
CA ASP A 383 -20.31 61.34 58.72
C ASP A 383 -20.64 62.69 59.37
N GLN A 384 -21.27 63.60 58.61
CA GLN A 384 -21.72 64.88 59.14
C GLN A 384 -22.82 64.73 60.21
N VAL A 385 -23.76 63.80 60.03
CA VAL A 385 -24.79 63.51 61.03
C VAL A 385 -24.16 62.90 62.29
N LEU A 386 -23.27 61.93 62.13
CA LEU A 386 -22.57 61.29 63.25
C LEU A 386 -21.71 62.28 64.05
N SER A 387 -21.04 63.22 63.38
CA SER A 387 -20.25 64.27 64.06
C SER A 387 -21.12 65.25 64.86
N LYS A 388 -22.30 65.62 64.38
CA LYS A 388 -23.26 66.45 65.14
C LYS A 388 -23.82 65.71 66.35
N MET A 389 -24.01 64.38 66.25
CA MET A 389 -24.47 63.57 67.39
C MET A 389 -23.39 63.37 68.45
N LYS A 390 -22.09 63.43 68.10
CA LYS A 390 -20.97 63.31 69.07
C LYS A 390 -20.90 64.42 70.13
N HIS A 391 -21.73 65.47 70.05
CA HIS A 391 -21.77 66.55 71.05
C HIS A 391 -22.93 66.47 72.03
N ASN A 392 -23.80 65.47 71.90
CA ASN A 392 -24.89 65.25 72.83
C ASN A 392 -24.60 64.01 73.66
N ASP A 393 -23.71 64.14 74.64
CA ASP A 393 -23.71 63.19 75.74
C ASP A 393 -25.05 63.33 76.46
N VAL A 394 -25.94 62.35 76.25
CA VAL A 394 -27.33 62.36 76.73
C VAL A 394 -27.41 62.39 78.28
N THR A 395 -26.26 62.20 78.95
CA THR A 395 -26.11 62.24 80.41
C THR A 395 -25.69 63.61 80.95
N ILE A 396 -25.22 64.54 80.12
CA ILE A 396 -24.78 65.88 80.56
C ILE A 396 -25.79 66.93 80.13
N GLU A 397 -26.16 67.82 81.06
CA GLU A 397 -27.11 68.89 80.78
C GLU A 397 -26.56 69.87 79.72
N PRO A 398 -27.24 70.02 78.57
CA PRO A 398 -26.76 70.85 77.47
C PRO A 398 -26.81 72.33 77.84
N GLU A 399 -25.89 73.11 77.27
CA GLU A 399 -25.79 74.57 77.49
C GLU A 399 -26.96 75.34 76.90
N ILE A 400 -27.45 74.87 75.75
CA ILE A 400 -28.56 75.45 75.01
C ILE A 400 -29.52 74.30 74.74
N TYR A 401 -30.75 74.40 75.22
CA TYR A 401 -31.75 73.38 74.95
C TYR A 401 -32.19 73.44 73.48
N PRO A 402 -32.03 72.36 72.71
CA PRO A 402 -32.44 72.32 71.30
C PRO A 402 -33.94 72.51 71.09
N SER A 403 -34.76 72.19 72.09
CA SER A 403 -36.21 72.36 72.05
C SER A 403 -36.83 72.63 73.42
N THR A 404 -38.04 73.21 73.43
CA THR A 404 -38.84 73.39 74.64
C THR A 404 -39.19 72.05 75.31
N CYS A 405 -39.28 70.96 74.54
CA CYS A 405 -39.54 69.62 75.06
C CYS A 405 -38.33 69.10 75.86
N GLU A 406 -37.12 69.29 75.34
CA GLU A 406 -35.88 68.93 76.04
C GLU A 406 -35.65 69.76 77.29
N LYS A 407 -35.98 71.06 77.25
CA LYS A 407 -35.92 71.93 78.43
C LYS A 407 -36.83 71.42 79.55
N LYS A 408 -38.06 71.00 79.21
CA LYS A 408 -39.00 70.41 80.18
C LYS A 408 -38.51 69.06 80.70
N LEU A 409 -37.90 68.24 79.84
CA LEU A 409 -37.34 66.95 80.22
C LEU A 409 -36.18 67.10 81.22
N TRP A 410 -35.24 68.01 80.95
CA TRP A 410 -34.13 68.32 81.87
C TRP A 410 -34.60 68.97 83.17
N ALA A 411 -35.62 69.82 83.13
CA ALA A 411 -36.26 70.34 84.34
C ALA A 411 -36.88 69.24 85.20
N LYS A 412 -37.54 68.24 84.57
CA LYS A 412 -38.09 67.06 85.26
C LYS A 412 -36.98 66.22 85.89
N ARG A 413 -35.92 65.90 85.12
CA ARG A 413 -34.75 65.15 85.61
C ARG A 413 -34.05 65.86 86.78
N ARG A 414 -33.96 67.20 86.73
CA ARG A 414 -33.40 68.01 87.83
C ARG A 414 -34.24 67.87 89.10
N SER A 415 -35.57 68.02 88.98
CA SER A 415 -36.49 67.81 90.12
C SER A 415 -36.44 66.37 90.65
N GLU A 416 -36.37 65.36 89.79
CA GLU A 416 -36.22 63.96 90.19
C GLU A 416 -34.88 63.73 90.93
N SER A 417 -33.80 64.38 90.51
CA SER A 417 -32.47 64.25 91.15
C SER A 417 -32.38 64.81 92.57
N GLU A 418 -33.32 65.68 92.97
CA GLU A 418 -33.41 66.17 94.35
C GLU A 418 -33.85 65.08 95.32
N HIS A 419 -34.50 64.02 94.83
CA HIS A 419 -35.10 62.96 95.65
C HIS A 419 -34.64 61.54 95.29
N ASP A 420 -34.10 61.33 94.08
CA ASP A 420 -33.56 60.05 93.61
C ASP A 420 -32.04 60.08 93.39
N LEU A 421 -31.35 59.27 94.18
CA LEU A 421 -29.89 59.21 94.23
C LEU A 421 -29.28 58.53 92.99
N GLU A 422 -30.02 57.66 92.30
CA GLU A 422 -29.57 57.05 91.05
C GLU A 422 -29.64 58.03 89.87
N THR A 423 -30.69 58.85 89.81
CA THR A 423 -30.79 59.94 88.82
C THR A 423 -29.65 60.96 88.99
N ARG A 424 -29.21 61.23 90.23
CA ARG A 424 -28.10 62.14 90.53
C ARG A 424 -26.71 61.60 90.12
N LYS A 425 -26.52 60.28 90.11
CA LYS A 425 -25.29 59.65 89.60
C LYS A 425 -25.28 59.55 88.07
N LYS A 426 -26.46 59.39 87.46
CA LYS A 426 -26.64 59.15 86.03
C LYS A 426 -26.58 60.41 85.17
N TYR A 427 -26.91 61.57 85.73
CA TYR A 427 -26.97 62.84 84.99
C TYR A 427 -26.13 63.94 85.65
N THR A 428 -25.39 64.69 84.84
CA THR A 428 -24.60 65.84 85.28
C THR A 428 -25.35 67.15 84.97
N PHE A 429 -25.75 67.89 86.00
CA PHE A 429 -26.51 69.15 85.87
C PHE A 429 -25.60 70.39 85.99
N ARG A 430 -25.92 71.47 85.28
CA ARG A 430 -25.19 72.75 85.39
C ARG A 430 -25.67 73.58 86.61
N PRO A 431 -24.79 74.35 87.29
CA PRO A 431 -25.16 75.23 88.40
C PRO A 431 -26.05 76.41 87.98
N ALA A 432 -27.04 76.78 88.79
CA ALA A 432 -27.92 77.92 88.51
C ALA A 432 -27.22 79.26 88.83
N HIS A 433 -27.22 80.21 87.89
CA HIS A 433 -26.81 81.59 88.14
C HIS A 433 -27.97 82.38 88.76
N SER A 434 -27.74 82.93 89.96
CA SER A 434 -28.63 83.85 90.66
C SER A 434 -28.56 85.26 90.06
N HIS A 435 -29.72 85.80 89.65
CA HIS A 435 -29.93 87.16 89.14
C HIS A 435 -29.58 88.28 90.14
N SER A 436 -29.21 89.45 89.63
CA SER A 436 -29.40 90.73 90.32
C SER A 436 -29.91 91.79 89.35
N LEU A 437 -31.18 92.18 89.58
CA LEU A 437 -31.99 93.32 89.10
C LEU A 437 -32.20 93.53 87.60
#